data_AF-A0A926V478-F1
#
_entry.id   AF-A0A926V478-F1
#
_cell.length_a   1.000
_cell.length_b   1.000
_cell.length_c   1.000
_cell.angle_alpha   90.00
_cell.angle_beta   90.00
_cell.angle_gamma   90.00
#
_symmetry.space_group_name_H-M   'P 1'
#
loop_
_entity.id
_entity.type
_entity.pdbx_description
1 polymer ?
#
loop_
_entity_poly.entity_id
_entity_poly.type
_entity_poly.pdbx_seq_one_letter_code
_entity_poly.pdbx_strand_id
1 'polypeptide(L)'
;MGIEICTDFDTLEEAIAYLTGDLQTAVSGLEDEKTKLLAKRDELLATVRKTKDKFTKFEKYVDQDLDIDELIEIKDKFESGSSDVKATYEKRYEEDRKRWENRIKALEDERATEKQEAAQEKEKSRVALIKSDGIAELSKPQYQVRNPQQFWTLFFEGQVERNDDGKLVMSGDYKSIADRIKALEMEEDNLHHFKASGVSGSGSSAGVGGVKAKSNPWKKETFNLTEQGRITRENPEEAKRLKAAAGK
;
A
#
# COMPACT_ATOMS: atom_id res chain seq x y z
N MET A 1 76.07 43.10 -18.69
CA MET A 1 75.99 43.74 -20.02
C MET A 1 77.42 43.85 -20.52
N GLY A 2 77.75 43.17 -21.62
CA GLY A 2 79.10 43.22 -22.19
C GLY A 2 79.30 44.59 -22.86
N ILE A 3 80.44 45.22 -22.59
CA ILE A 3 80.81 46.50 -23.20
C ILE A 3 81.25 46.18 -24.63
N GLU A 4 80.39 46.42 -25.62
CA GLU A 4 80.80 46.46 -27.02
C GLU A 4 81.58 47.76 -27.24
N ILE A 5 82.89 47.62 -27.48
CA ILE A 5 83.76 48.77 -27.74
C ILE A 5 83.64 49.09 -29.22
N CYS A 6 82.89 50.13 -29.57
CA CYS A 6 82.95 50.73 -30.90
C CYS A 6 84.33 51.37 -31.06
N THR A 7 85.15 50.94 -32.03
CA THR A 7 86.55 51.39 -32.17
C THR A 7 86.77 52.42 -33.27
N ASP A 8 85.71 52.83 -33.97
CA ASP A 8 85.78 53.77 -35.09
C ASP A 8 85.33 55.15 -34.61
N PHE A 9 86.25 55.92 -34.03
CA PHE A 9 86.04 57.33 -33.67
C PHE A 9 86.88 58.22 -34.59
N ASP A 10 86.23 59.17 -35.28
CA ASP A 10 86.92 60.07 -36.21
C ASP A 10 87.59 61.24 -35.47
N THR A 11 87.16 61.54 -34.23
CA THR A 11 87.75 62.57 -33.39
C THR A 11 87.85 62.17 -31.91
N LEU A 12 88.78 62.82 -31.19
CA LEU A 12 88.98 62.62 -29.75
C LEU A 12 87.77 63.08 -28.93
N GLU A 13 87.01 64.05 -29.44
CA GLU A 13 85.77 64.55 -28.83
C GLU A 13 84.65 63.50 -28.88
N GLU A 14 84.53 62.75 -29.98
CA GLU A 14 83.55 61.65 -30.10
C GLU A 14 83.85 60.51 -29.13
N ALA A 15 85.12 60.14 -28.96
CA ALA A 15 85.53 59.11 -28.01
C ALA A 15 85.23 59.52 -26.55
N ILE A 16 85.48 60.79 -26.20
CA ILE A 16 85.14 61.34 -24.87
C ILE A 16 83.63 61.37 -24.65
N ALA A 17 82.85 61.80 -25.65
CA ALA A 17 81.40 61.84 -25.56
C ALA A 17 80.79 60.43 -25.37
N TYR A 18 81.29 59.43 -26.10
CA TYR A 18 80.87 58.03 -25.96
C TYR A 18 81.18 57.48 -24.57
N LEU A 19 82.44 57.61 -24.10
CA LEU A 19 82.84 57.14 -22.77
C LEU A 19 82.08 57.86 -21.65
N THR A 20 81.82 59.16 -21.80
CA THR A 20 81.05 59.94 -20.81
C THR A 20 79.59 59.50 -20.81
N GLY A 21 78.99 59.24 -21.98
CA GLY A 21 77.63 58.72 -22.11
C GLY A 21 77.48 57.32 -21.50
N ASP A 22 78.42 56.42 -21.76
CA ASP A 22 78.45 55.08 -21.19
C ASP A 22 78.62 55.10 -19.67
N LEU A 23 79.54 55.93 -19.16
CA LEU A 23 79.72 56.13 -17.71
C LEU A 23 78.48 56.71 -17.07
N GLN A 24 77.83 57.68 -17.71
CA GLN A 24 76.61 58.30 -17.19
C GLN A 24 75.43 57.30 -17.19
N THR A 25 75.34 56.45 -18.20
CA THR A 25 74.36 55.35 -18.27
C THR A 25 74.61 54.29 -17.19
N ALA A 26 75.88 53.96 -16.93
CA ALA A 26 76.25 53.04 -15.86
C ALA A 26 75.96 53.63 -14.47
N VAL A 27 76.23 54.92 -14.25
CA VAL A 27 75.91 55.62 -13.00
C VAL A 27 74.40 55.67 -12.79
N SER A 28 73.60 56.03 -13.80
CA SER A 28 72.14 56.01 -13.68
C SER A 28 71.59 54.61 -13.40
N GLY A 29 72.18 53.57 -14.02
CA GLY A 29 71.82 52.18 -13.74
C GLY A 29 72.09 51.76 -12.30
N LEU A 30 73.23 52.20 -11.73
CA LEU A 30 73.56 51.94 -10.33
C LEU A 30 72.67 52.71 -9.36
N GLU A 31 72.26 53.94 -9.70
CA GLU A 31 71.30 54.73 -8.91
C GLU A 31 69.92 54.07 -8.89
N ASP A 32 69.47 53.53 -10.03
CA ASP A 32 68.23 52.75 -10.14
C ASP A 32 68.28 51.45 -9.33
N GLU A 33 69.41 50.74 -9.33
CA GLU A 33 69.57 49.55 -8.49
C GLU A 33 69.58 49.90 -6.99
N LYS A 34 70.25 50.98 -6.62
CA LYS A 34 70.29 51.47 -5.24
C LYS A 34 68.89 51.83 -4.74
N THR A 35 68.07 52.50 -5.56
CA THR A 35 66.68 52.83 -5.19
C THR A 35 65.81 51.59 -5.05
N LYS A 36 65.95 50.59 -5.93
CA LYS A 36 65.26 49.29 -5.81
C LYS A 36 65.66 48.54 -4.53
N LEU A 37 66.94 48.52 -4.17
CA LEU A 37 67.42 47.89 -2.95
C LEU A 37 66.90 48.59 -1.68
N LEU A 38 66.86 49.92 -1.68
CA LEU A 38 66.29 50.69 -0.57
C LEU A 38 64.78 50.43 -0.40
N ALA A 39 64.03 50.37 -1.50
CA ALA A 39 62.61 50.01 -1.47
C ALA A 39 62.39 48.60 -0.90
N LYS A 40 63.19 47.62 -1.33
CA LYS A 40 63.12 46.24 -0.81
C LYS A 40 63.50 46.14 0.68
N ARG A 41 64.49 46.92 1.13
CA ARG A 41 64.84 47.03 2.55
C ARG A 41 63.64 47.53 3.37
N ASP A 42 62.96 48.56 2.90
CA ASP A 42 61.83 49.16 3.62
C ASP A 42 60.62 48.22 3.66
N GLU A 43 60.38 47.47 2.58
CA GLU A 43 59.39 46.40 2.54
C GLU A 43 59.73 45.29 3.57
N LEU A 44 60.97 44.81 3.60
CA LEU A 44 61.42 43.80 4.56
C LEU A 44 61.32 44.30 6.00
N LEU A 45 61.65 45.56 6.28
CA LEU A 45 61.47 46.14 7.60
C LEU A 45 59.98 46.22 7.98
N ALA A 46 59.10 46.52 7.03
CA ALA A 46 57.66 46.53 7.27
C ALA A 46 57.10 45.12 7.56
N THR A 47 57.57 44.08 6.87
CA THR A 47 57.16 42.71 7.15
C THR A 47 57.69 42.23 8.50
N VAL A 48 58.95 42.53 8.83
CA VAL A 48 59.53 42.23 10.15
C VAL A 48 58.73 42.90 11.27
N ARG A 49 58.35 44.18 11.11
CA ARG A 49 57.49 44.89 12.07
C ARG A 49 56.12 44.24 12.21
N LYS A 50 55.42 43.96 11.09
CA LYS A 50 54.12 43.28 11.10
C LYS A 50 54.18 41.91 11.78
N THR A 51 55.25 41.16 11.53
CA THR A 51 55.48 39.85 12.14
C THR A 51 55.72 40.00 13.64
N LYS A 52 56.55 40.96 14.06
CA LYS A 52 56.77 41.28 15.48
C LYS A 52 55.48 41.69 16.18
N ASP A 53 54.61 42.49 15.55
CA ASP A 53 53.32 42.89 16.09
C ASP A 53 52.34 41.71 16.24
N LYS A 54 52.42 40.71 15.36
CA LYS A 54 51.66 39.46 15.50
C LYS A 54 52.19 38.61 16.66
N PHE A 55 53.52 38.52 16.80
CA PHE A 55 54.14 37.80 17.91
C PHE A 55 53.83 38.44 19.26
N THR A 56 53.90 39.76 19.41
CA THR A 56 53.56 40.44 20.67
C THR A 56 52.07 40.33 21.02
N LYS A 57 51.19 40.29 20.02
CA LYS A 57 49.77 39.96 20.24
C LYS A 57 49.60 38.53 20.73
N PHE A 58 50.32 37.56 20.16
CA PHE A 58 50.26 36.17 20.57
C PHE A 58 50.81 35.97 21.98
N GLU A 59 51.95 36.61 22.30
CA GLU A 59 52.58 36.62 23.61
C GLU A 59 51.62 37.12 24.71
N LYS A 60 50.83 38.17 24.43
CA LYS A 60 49.76 38.63 25.33
C LYS A 60 48.65 37.61 25.59
N TYR A 61 48.39 36.70 24.65
CA TYR A 61 47.42 35.62 24.86
C TYR A 61 48.04 34.40 25.54
N VAL A 62 49.37 34.27 25.50
CA VAL A 62 50.12 33.21 26.18
C VAL A 62 50.41 33.60 27.64
N ASP A 63 50.52 34.89 27.95
CA ASP A 63 50.63 35.43 29.33
C ASP A 63 49.30 35.44 30.10
N GLN A 64 48.17 35.22 29.41
CA GLN A 64 46.94 34.79 30.09
C GLN A 64 47.07 33.28 30.24
N ASP A 65 47.16 32.80 31.49
CA ASP A 65 47.24 31.39 31.85
C ASP A 65 46.17 30.56 31.11
N LEU A 66 46.48 30.11 29.89
CA LEU A 66 45.67 29.16 29.14
C LEU A 66 45.93 27.81 29.79
N ASP A 67 45.00 27.39 30.63
CA ASP A 67 45.05 26.10 31.30
C ASP A 67 44.97 24.99 30.23
N ILE A 68 46.12 24.38 29.95
CA ILE A 68 46.25 23.31 28.96
C ILE A 68 45.40 22.11 29.38
N ASP A 69 45.22 21.89 30.68
CA ASP A 69 44.41 20.79 31.20
C ASP A 69 42.91 21.06 30.94
N GLU A 70 42.46 22.31 31.08
CA GLU A 70 41.09 22.71 30.73
C GLU A 70 40.80 22.53 29.22
N LEU A 71 41.78 22.85 28.36
CA LEU A 71 41.65 22.65 26.90
C LEU A 71 41.60 21.17 26.52
N ILE A 72 42.37 20.32 27.20
CA ILE A 72 42.33 18.86 27.02
C ILE A 72 40.96 18.32 27.48
N GLU A 73 40.45 18.77 28.62
CA GLU A 73 39.11 18.38 29.10
C GLU A 73 38.00 18.80 28.13
N ILE A 74 38.07 20.01 27.56
CA ILE A 74 37.09 20.50 26.58
C ILE A 74 37.14 19.63 25.31
N LYS A 75 38.34 19.28 24.85
CA LYS A 75 38.53 18.39 23.69
C LYS A 75 37.95 17.00 23.95
N ASP A 76 38.23 16.42 25.12
CA ASP A 76 37.75 15.08 25.48
C ASP A 76 36.22 15.04 25.67
N LYS A 77 35.63 16.09 26.25
CA LYS A 77 34.16 16.26 26.36
C LYS A 77 33.50 16.40 24.97
N PHE A 78 34.15 17.09 24.04
CA PHE A 78 33.64 17.22 22.67
C PHE A 78 33.74 15.92 21.87
N GLU A 79 34.85 15.19 21.98
CA GLU A 79 35.06 13.90 21.29
C GLU A 79 34.13 12.81 21.84
N SER A 80 33.99 12.72 23.17
CA SER A 80 33.06 11.78 23.83
C SER A 80 31.60 12.12 23.51
N GLY A 81 31.20 13.40 23.61
CA GLY A 81 29.85 13.84 23.24
C GLY A 81 29.50 13.54 21.78
N SER A 82 30.45 13.71 20.85
CA SER A 82 30.27 13.36 19.43
C SER A 82 30.12 11.84 19.22
N SER A 83 30.91 11.03 19.93
CA SER A 83 30.83 9.57 19.93
C SER A 83 29.47 9.06 20.45
N ASP A 84 29.03 9.56 21.61
CA ASP A 84 27.77 9.16 22.24
C ASP A 84 26.57 9.55 21.38
N VAL A 85 26.60 10.77 20.82
CA VAL A 85 25.59 11.23 19.87
C VAL A 85 25.55 10.30 18.64
N LYS A 86 26.70 9.93 18.06
CA LYS A 86 26.76 8.99 16.94
C LYS A 86 26.18 7.62 17.28
N ALA A 87 26.51 7.08 18.45
CA ALA A 87 25.97 5.79 18.92
C ALA A 87 24.44 5.83 19.13
N THR A 88 23.91 6.94 19.66
CA THR A 88 22.46 7.10 19.83
C THR A 88 21.70 7.21 18.51
N TYR A 89 22.28 7.88 17.49
CA TYR A 89 21.69 7.94 16.16
C TYR A 89 21.67 6.57 15.48
N GLU A 90 22.77 5.81 15.56
CA GLU A 90 22.83 4.47 14.96
C GLU A 90 21.78 3.54 15.59
N LYS A 91 21.66 3.57 16.92
CA LYS A 91 20.66 2.76 17.63
C LYS A 91 19.23 3.11 17.21
N ARG A 92 18.89 4.41 17.13
CA ARG A 92 17.57 4.86 16.66
C ARG A 92 17.32 4.45 15.21
N TYR A 93 18.33 4.57 14.35
CA TYR A 93 18.22 4.15 12.95
C TYR A 93 17.95 2.65 12.82
N GLU A 94 18.65 1.81 13.59
CA GLU A 94 18.39 0.37 13.62
C GLU A 94 17.00 0.03 14.17
N GLU A 95 16.55 0.72 15.22
CA GLU A 95 15.22 0.55 15.80
C GLU A 95 14.12 0.94 14.81
N ASP A 96 14.25 2.10 14.16
CA ASP A 96 13.32 2.57 13.13
C ASP A 96 13.33 1.64 11.93
N ARG A 97 14.50 1.19 11.48
CA ARG A 97 14.64 0.22 10.40
C ARG A 97 13.88 -1.07 10.73
N LYS A 98 14.10 -1.65 11.91
CA LYS A 98 13.38 -2.86 12.36
C LYS A 98 11.87 -2.61 12.45
N ARG A 99 11.46 -1.44 12.94
CA ARG A 99 10.04 -1.04 13.00
C ARG A 99 9.42 -0.99 11.61
N TRP A 100 10.10 -0.39 10.64
CA TRP A 100 9.62 -0.31 9.25
C TRP A 100 9.61 -1.67 8.57
N GLU A 101 10.65 -2.49 8.74
CA GLU A 101 10.70 -3.87 8.23
C GLU A 101 9.54 -4.72 8.78
N ASN A 102 9.26 -4.62 10.08
CA ASN A 102 8.12 -5.32 10.70
C ASN A 102 6.78 -4.79 10.20
N ARG A 103 6.64 -3.48 9.98
CA ARG A 103 5.40 -2.89 9.45
C ARG A 103 5.16 -3.31 8.00
N ILE A 104 6.20 -3.35 7.17
CA ILE A 104 6.11 -3.82 5.78
C ILE A 104 5.67 -5.28 5.76
N LYS A 105 6.32 -6.16 6.53
CA LYS A 105 5.92 -7.57 6.65
C LYS A 105 4.46 -7.73 7.09
N ALA A 106 4.05 -7.00 8.12
CA ALA A 106 2.66 -7.05 8.59
C ALA A 106 1.66 -6.61 7.52
N LEU A 107 1.98 -5.58 6.72
CA LEU A 107 1.14 -5.13 5.60
C LEU A 107 1.12 -6.14 4.44
N GLU A 108 2.23 -6.81 4.18
CA GLU A 108 2.30 -7.88 3.16
C GLU A 108 1.45 -9.09 3.58
N ASP A 109 1.55 -9.51 4.85
CA ASP A 109 0.75 -10.59 5.41
C ASP A 109 -0.75 -10.23 5.39
N GLU A 110 -1.11 -9.02 5.80
CA GLU A 110 -2.50 -8.52 5.79
C GLU A 110 -3.09 -8.49 4.37
N ARG A 111 -2.30 -8.05 3.38
CA ARG A 111 -2.72 -8.08 1.96
C ARG A 111 -2.83 -9.51 1.43
N ALA A 112 -1.98 -10.42 1.88
CA ALA A 112 -2.06 -11.83 1.50
C ALA A 112 -3.33 -12.47 2.06
N THR A 113 -3.65 -12.21 3.33
CA THR A 113 -4.89 -12.69 3.97
C THR A 113 -6.12 -12.08 3.31
N GLU A 114 -6.15 -10.77 3.07
CA GLU A 114 -7.28 -10.10 2.41
C GLU A 114 -7.50 -10.63 0.99
N LYS A 115 -6.43 -10.86 0.24
CA LYS A 115 -6.52 -11.46 -1.10
C LYS A 115 -7.07 -12.88 -1.06
N GLN A 116 -6.66 -13.68 -0.07
CA GLN A 116 -7.15 -15.03 0.12
C GLN A 116 -8.64 -15.03 0.54
N GLU A 117 -9.03 -14.17 1.46
CA GLU A 117 -10.42 -14.00 1.89
C GLU A 117 -11.31 -13.50 0.75
N ALA A 118 -10.86 -12.50 -0.01
CA ALA A 118 -11.56 -12.01 -1.19
C ALA A 118 -11.71 -13.09 -2.27
N ALA A 119 -10.69 -13.95 -2.47
CA ALA A 119 -10.78 -15.08 -3.38
C ALA A 119 -11.78 -16.13 -2.87
N GLN A 120 -11.75 -16.45 -1.58
CA GLN A 120 -12.72 -17.36 -0.95
C GLN A 120 -14.14 -16.82 -1.02
N GLU A 121 -14.35 -15.53 -0.81
CA GLU A 121 -15.68 -14.91 -0.85
C GLU A 121 -16.24 -14.87 -2.27
N LYS A 122 -15.38 -14.56 -3.26
CA LYS A 122 -15.74 -14.68 -4.68
C LYS A 122 -16.12 -16.11 -5.04
N GLU A 123 -15.38 -17.09 -4.54
CA GLU A 123 -15.65 -18.50 -4.79
C GLU A 123 -16.96 -18.96 -4.11
N LYS A 124 -17.18 -18.59 -2.85
CA LYS A 124 -18.45 -18.84 -2.13
C LYS A 124 -19.63 -18.21 -2.88
N SER A 125 -19.48 -16.97 -3.31
CA SER A 125 -20.50 -16.26 -4.10
C SER A 125 -20.76 -16.95 -5.44
N ARG A 126 -19.70 -17.41 -6.12
CA ARG A 126 -19.79 -18.18 -7.38
C ARG A 126 -20.56 -19.47 -7.18
N VAL A 127 -20.20 -20.27 -6.18
CA VAL A 127 -20.85 -21.53 -5.85
C VAL A 127 -22.30 -21.32 -5.43
N ALA A 128 -22.60 -20.27 -4.65
CA ALA A 128 -23.96 -19.92 -4.25
C ALA A 128 -24.84 -19.57 -5.47
N LEU A 129 -24.29 -18.83 -6.43
CA LEU A 129 -24.99 -18.48 -7.66
C LEU A 129 -25.28 -19.72 -8.52
N ILE A 130 -24.27 -20.56 -8.74
CA ILE A 130 -24.41 -21.86 -9.45
C ILE A 130 -25.48 -22.72 -8.78
N LYS A 131 -25.47 -22.80 -7.44
CA LYS A 131 -26.47 -23.52 -6.67
C LYS A 131 -27.86 -22.96 -6.90
N SER A 132 -28.04 -21.64 -6.79
CA SER A 132 -29.34 -21.00 -6.99
C SER A 132 -29.90 -21.18 -8.39
N ASP A 133 -29.08 -21.02 -9.42
CA ASP A 133 -29.46 -21.20 -10.82
C ASP A 133 -29.76 -22.68 -11.10
N GLY A 134 -28.97 -23.60 -10.52
CA GLY A 134 -29.15 -25.03 -10.64
C GLY A 134 -30.44 -25.53 -10.02
N ILE A 135 -30.79 -25.04 -8.83
CA ILE A 135 -32.08 -25.33 -8.19
C ILE A 135 -33.23 -24.78 -9.03
N ALA A 136 -33.09 -23.59 -9.63
CA ALA A 136 -34.10 -23.02 -10.51
C ALA A 136 -34.29 -23.87 -11.78
N GLU A 137 -33.21 -24.40 -12.37
CA GLU A 137 -33.25 -25.33 -13.49
C GLU A 137 -33.99 -26.63 -13.09
N LEU A 138 -33.63 -27.24 -11.97
CA LEU A 138 -34.24 -28.46 -11.45
C LEU A 138 -35.71 -28.31 -11.06
N SER A 139 -36.14 -27.09 -10.74
CA SER A 139 -37.53 -26.77 -10.39
C SER A 139 -38.45 -26.73 -11.62
N LYS A 140 -37.91 -26.77 -12.84
CA LYS A 140 -38.71 -26.76 -14.06
C LYS A 140 -39.64 -27.99 -14.12
N PRO A 141 -40.92 -27.82 -14.50
CA PRO A 141 -41.91 -28.90 -14.49
C PRO A 141 -41.50 -30.14 -15.28
N GLN A 142 -40.73 -29.95 -16.36
CA GLN A 142 -40.25 -31.02 -17.25
C GLN A 142 -39.39 -32.08 -16.56
N TYR A 143 -38.68 -31.74 -15.48
CA TYR A 143 -37.80 -32.67 -14.77
C TYR A 143 -38.50 -33.39 -13.62
N GLN A 144 -39.71 -32.95 -13.24
CA GLN A 144 -40.52 -33.60 -12.21
C GLN A 144 -39.81 -33.86 -10.87
N VAL A 145 -38.74 -33.13 -10.54
CA VAL A 145 -37.98 -33.31 -9.29
C VAL A 145 -38.86 -32.93 -8.09
N ARG A 146 -38.91 -33.79 -7.07
CA ARG A 146 -39.75 -33.57 -5.87
C ARG A 146 -39.16 -32.49 -4.96
N ASN A 147 -37.87 -32.58 -4.65
CA ASN A 147 -37.15 -31.64 -3.80
C ASN A 147 -35.87 -31.14 -4.51
N PRO A 148 -35.96 -30.07 -5.30
CA PRO A 148 -34.83 -29.53 -6.07
C PRO A 148 -33.61 -29.18 -5.21
N GLN A 149 -33.81 -28.69 -3.98
CA GLN A 149 -32.73 -28.34 -3.06
C GLN A 149 -31.91 -29.56 -2.65
N GLN A 150 -32.59 -30.61 -2.17
CA GLN A 150 -31.94 -31.84 -1.73
C GLN A 150 -31.31 -32.58 -2.91
N PHE A 151 -32.01 -32.60 -4.05
CA PHE A 151 -31.55 -33.23 -5.27
C PHE A 151 -30.26 -32.58 -5.80
N TRP A 152 -30.18 -31.25 -5.76
CA TRP A 152 -28.96 -30.50 -6.10
C TRP A 152 -27.77 -30.95 -5.24
N THR A 153 -27.94 -30.95 -3.91
CA THR A 153 -26.86 -31.30 -2.98
C THR A 153 -26.38 -32.75 -3.13
N LEU A 154 -27.27 -33.68 -3.49
CA LEU A 154 -26.89 -35.10 -3.65
C LEU A 154 -26.19 -35.40 -4.98
N PHE A 155 -26.60 -34.75 -6.08
CA PHE A 155 -26.21 -35.20 -7.42
C PHE A 155 -25.43 -34.17 -8.26
N PHE A 156 -25.41 -32.89 -7.87
CA PHE A 156 -24.88 -31.81 -8.70
C PHE A 156 -23.88 -30.89 -7.99
N GLU A 157 -23.87 -30.86 -6.66
CA GLU A 157 -22.93 -30.04 -5.88
C GLU A 157 -21.47 -30.47 -6.18
N GLY A 158 -20.66 -29.52 -6.67
CA GLY A 158 -19.27 -29.78 -7.11
C GLY A 158 -19.11 -30.39 -8.51
N GLN A 159 -20.20 -30.77 -9.19
CA GLN A 159 -20.17 -31.35 -10.54
C GLN A 159 -20.71 -30.38 -11.63
N VAL A 160 -21.02 -29.14 -11.27
CA VAL A 160 -21.59 -28.13 -12.17
C VAL A 160 -20.76 -26.87 -12.13
N GLU A 161 -20.45 -26.36 -13.32
CA GLU A 161 -19.75 -25.10 -13.52
C GLU A 161 -20.56 -24.16 -14.41
N ARG A 162 -20.17 -22.89 -14.41
CA ARG A 162 -20.77 -21.88 -15.28
C ARG A 162 -19.79 -21.56 -16.40
N ASN A 163 -20.22 -21.69 -17.65
CA ASN A 163 -19.39 -21.36 -18.80
C ASN A 163 -19.37 -19.84 -19.07
N ASP A 164 -18.57 -19.41 -20.05
CA ASP A 164 -18.44 -17.99 -20.44
C ASP A 164 -19.75 -17.36 -20.92
N ASP A 165 -20.68 -18.16 -21.47
CA ASP A 165 -22.03 -17.72 -21.86
C ASP A 165 -22.99 -17.58 -20.66
N GLY A 166 -22.53 -17.84 -19.45
CA GLY A 166 -23.33 -17.78 -18.23
C GLY A 166 -24.32 -18.93 -18.06
N LYS A 167 -24.19 -20.02 -18.83
CA LYS A 167 -25.00 -21.24 -18.71
C LYS A 167 -24.33 -22.27 -17.81
N LEU A 168 -25.15 -23.09 -17.16
CA LEU A 168 -24.68 -24.20 -16.33
C LEU A 168 -24.28 -25.39 -17.20
N VAL A 169 -23.08 -25.91 -16.98
CA VAL A 169 -22.49 -27.06 -17.67
C VAL A 169 -22.01 -28.07 -16.64
N MET A 170 -22.09 -29.36 -16.97
CA MET A 170 -21.58 -30.43 -16.10
C MET A 170 -20.06 -30.56 -16.26
N SER A 171 -19.35 -30.83 -15.17
CA SER A 171 -18.00 -31.34 -15.21
C SER A 171 -18.03 -32.88 -15.23
N GLY A 172 -17.32 -33.50 -16.18
CA GLY A 172 -17.22 -34.96 -16.31
C GLY A 172 -17.97 -35.55 -17.52
N ASP A 173 -18.42 -36.80 -17.40
CA ASP A 173 -18.88 -37.65 -18.52
C ASP A 173 -20.26 -37.28 -19.08
N TYR A 174 -21.03 -36.44 -18.37
CA TYR A 174 -22.36 -36.02 -18.80
C TYR A 174 -22.29 -34.73 -19.61
N LYS A 175 -22.95 -34.72 -20.78
CA LYS A 175 -22.93 -33.56 -21.70
C LYS A 175 -23.75 -32.37 -21.20
N SER A 176 -24.75 -32.59 -20.34
CA SER A 176 -25.59 -31.54 -19.78
C SER A 176 -26.29 -31.97 -18.49
N ILE A 177 -26.82 -30.99 -17.74
CA ILE A 177 -27.67 -31.22 -16.56
C ILE A 177 -28.87 -32.09 -16.94
N ALA A 178 -29.50 -31.81 -18.09
CA ALA A 178 -30.66 -32.57 -18.57
C ALA A 178 -30.32 -34.04 -18.86
N ASP A 179 -29.14 -34.31 -19.42
CA ASP A 179 -28.69 -35.68 -19.69
C ASP A 179 -28.42 -36.44 -18.38
N ARG A 180 -27.84 -35.77 -17.37
CA ARG A 180 -27.66 -36.38 -16.05
C ARG A 180 -28.98 -36.69 -15.37
N ILE A 181 -29.96 -35.79 -15.43
CA ILE A 181 -31.30 -36.01 -14.87
C ILE A 181 -31.94 -37.25 -15.48
N LYS A 182 -31.87 -37.41 -16.81
CA LYS A 182 -32.41 -38.59 -17.50
C LYS A 182 -31.73 -39.88 -17.07
N ALA A 183 -30.41 -39.86 -16.89
CA ALA A 183 -29.68 -41.03 -16.39
C ALA A 183 -30.12 -41.39 -14.96
N LEU A 184 -30.26 -40.41 -14.07
CA LEU A 184 -30.74 -40.61 -12.70
C LEU A 184 -32.19 -41.10 -12.64
N GLU A 185 -33.04 -40.71 -13.60
CA GLU A 185 -34.41 -41.22 -13.70
C GLU A 185 -34.46 -42.69 -14.16
N MET A 186 -33.41 -43.19 -14.83
CA MET A 186 -33.31 -44.61 -15.22
C MET A 186 -32.74 -45.51 -14.12
N GLU A 187 -32.13 -44.94 -13.08
CA GLU A 187 -31.58 -45.68 -11.95
C GLU A 187 -32.68 -45.97 -10.92
N GLU A 188 -32.98 -47.24 -10.67
CA GLU A 188 -34.09 -47.67 -9.78
C GLU A 188 -33.99 -47.06 -8.38
N ASP A 189 -32.77 -46.95 -7.84
CA ASP A 189 -32.51 -46.38 -6.52
C ASP A 189 -32.88 -44.89 -6.44
N ASN A 190 -32.90 -44.16 -7.56
CA ASN A 190 -33.09 -42.71 -7.60
C ASN A 190 -34.53 -42.28 -7.95
N LEU A 191 -35.42 -43.22 -8.30
CA LEU A 191 -36.82 -42.94 -8.67
C LEU A 191 -37.59 -42.14 -7.61
N HIS A 192 -37.26 -42.33 -6.34
CA HIS A 192 -37.94 -41.67 -5.21
C HIS A 192 -37.70 -40.15 -5.14
N HIS A 193 -36.68 -39.64 -5.85
CA HIS A 193 -36.41 -38.20 -5.98
C HIS A 193 -37.31 -37.51 -7.02
N PHE A 194 -37.97 -38.28 -7.89
CA PHE A 194 -38.86 -37.80 -8.93
C PHE A 194 -40.33 -37.92 -8.51
N LYS A 195 -41.21 -37.10 -9.09
CA LYS A 195 -42.65 -37.27 -8.99
C LYS A 195 -43.04 -38.49 -9.84
N ALA A 196 -44.01 -39.27 -9.37
CA ALA A 196 -44.48 -40.42 -10.13
C ALA A 196 -45.08 -39.95 -11.46
N SER A 197 -44.46 -40.35 -12.58
CA SER A 197 -45.03 -40.13 -13.91
C SER A 197 -46.37 -40.88 -14.00
N GLY A 198 -47.49 -40.15 -14.11
CA GLY A 198 -48.79 -40.70 -14.48
C GLY A 198 -49.68 -41.25 -13.36
N VAL A 199 -49.28 -41.22 -12.09
CA VAL A 199 -50.18 -41.56 -10.98
C VAL A 199 -50.69 -40.26 -10.35
N SER A 200 -51.81 -39.77 -10.89
CA SER A 200 -52.77 -39.03 -10.06
C SER A 200 -53.17 -39.99 -8.94
N GLY A 201 -52.43 -39.96 -7.84
CA GLY A 201 -52.67 -40.85 -6.72
C GLY A 201 -54.12 -40.75 -6.32
N SER A 202 -54.80 -41.89 -6.22
CA SER A 202 -56.00 -42.06 -5.42
C SER A 202 -55.64 -41.93 -3.93
N GLY A 203 -54.96 -40.84 -3.58
CA GLY A 203 -54.69 -40.46 -2.21
C GLY A 203 -56.01 -40.04 -1.62
N SER A 204 -56.61 -40.96 -0.85
CA SER A 204 -57.47 -40.57 0.27
C SER A 204 -56.86 -39.33 0.91
N SER A 205 -57.59 -38.22 0.87
CA SER A 205 -57.16 -36.96 1.44
C SER A 205 -56.85 -37.18 2.92
N ALA A 206 -55.58 -37.32 3.26
CA ALA A 206 -55.12 -37.17 4.62
C ALA A 206 -55.24 -35.68 4.96
N GLY A 207 -56.40 -35.33 5.53
CA GLY A 207 -56.70 -34.13 6.31
C GLY A 207 -55.80 -32.91 6.11
N VAL A 208 -55.96 -32.19 5.00
CA VAL A 208 -55.77 -30.74 4.98
C VAL A 208 -57.08 -30.17 4.50
N GLY A 209 -57.66 -29.34 5.37
CA GLY A 209 -59.05 -28.92 5.33
C GLY A 209 -59.50 -28.58 3.92
N GLY A 210 -60.39 -29.45 3.40
CA GLY A 210 -61.20 -29.11 2.25
C GLY A 210 -61.75 -27.70 2.48
N VAL A 211 -61.76 -26.93 1.40
CA VAL A 211 -62.50 -25.69 1.26
C VAL A 211 -63.98 -26.02 1.51
N LYS A 212 -64.33 -26.21 2.78
CA LYS A 212 -65.68 -26.05 3.29
C LYS A 212 -65.91 -24.56 3.09
N ALA A 213 -66.84 -24.24 2.20
CA ALA A 213 -67.41 -22.92 2.01
C ALA A 213 -67.28 -22.13 3.32
N LYS A 214 -66.47 -21.05 3.33
CA LYS A 214 -66.06 -20.28 4.52
C LYS A 214 -67.19 -20.18 5.54
N SER A 215 -67.24 -21.13 6.47
CA SER A 215 -68.26 -21.16 7.50
C SER A 215 -67.93 -20.05 8.48
N ASN A 216 -68.86 -19.11 8.63
CA ASN A 216 -68.67 -17.94 9.46
C ASN A 216 -68.44 -18.35 10.93
N PRO A 217 -67.27 -18.08 11.53
CA PRO A 217 -66.93 -18.60 12.86
C PRO A 217 -67.72 -17.93 14.00
N TRP A 218 -68.56 -16.93 13.70
CA TRP A 218 -69.49 -16.30 14.65
C TRP A 218 -70.92 -16.88 14.60
N LYS A 219 -71.27 -17.74 13.62
CA LYS A 219 -72.59 -18.39 13.57
C LYS A 219 -72.73 -19.47 14.66
N LYS A 220 -73.94 -19.67 15.19
CA LYS A 220 -74.23 -20.66 16.24
C LYS A 220 -73.80 -22.08 15.87
N GLU A 221 -73.99 -22.47 14.61
CA GLU A 221 -73.67 -23.82 14.12
C GLU A 221 -72.16 -24.04 13.89
N THR A 222 -71.39 -22.96 13.72
CA THR A 222 -69.97 -23.02 13.32
C THR A 222 -69.09 -22.16 14.22
N PHE A 223 -69.48 -22.02 15.49
CA PHE A 223 -68.80 -21.18 16.48
C PHE A 223 -67.40 -21.71 16.82
N ASN A 224 -66.36 -20.94 16.48
CA ASN A 224 -64.95 -21.31 16.76
C ASN A 224 -64.16 -20.10 17.29
N LEU A 225 -63.83 -20.12 18.58
CA LEU A 225 -63.16 -19.01 19.28
C LEU A 225 -61.73 -18.77 18.80
N THR A 226 -61.01 -19.82 18.42
CA THR A 226 -59.62 -19.72 17.93
C THR A 226 -59.57 -19.02 16.59
N GLU A 227 -60.46 -19.37 15.67
CA GLU A 227 -60.56 -18.69 14.38
C GLU A 227 -61.06 -17.25 14.52
N GLN A 228 -61.97 -16.97 15.46
CA GLN A 228 -62.36 -15.58 15.76
C GLN A 228 -61.16 -14.75 16.22
N GLY A 229 -60.31 -15.31 17.10
CA GLY A 229 -59.09 -14.64 17.57
C GLY A 229 -58.08 -14.40 16.44
N ARG A 230 -57.93 -15.38 15.54
CA ARG A 230 -57.05 -15.27 14.36
C ARG A 230 -57.53 -14.19 13.39
N ILE A 231 -58.80 -14.22 12.99
CA ILE A 231 -59.38 -13.25 12.06
C ILE A 231 -59.40 -11.84 12.66
N THR A 232 -59.69 -11.70 13.97
CA THR A 232 -59.67 -10.38 14.63
C THR A 232 -58.26 -9.78 14.65
N ARG A 233 -57.20 -10.61 14.75
CA ARG A 233 -55.81 -10.15 14.75
C ARG A 233 -55.29 -9.86 13.34
N GLU A 234 -55.60 -10.71 12.37
CA GLU A 234 -55.13 -10.60 10.98
C GLU A 234 -55.93 -9.58 10.17
N ASN A 235 -57.25 -9.51 10.36
CA ASN A 235 -58.16 -8.64 9.61
C ASN A 235 -59.38 -8.19 10.45
N PRO A 236 -59.25 -7.11 11.24
CA PRO A 236 -60.32 -6.59 12.10
C PRO A 236 -61.61 -6.20 11.36
N GLU A 237 -61.50 -5.75 10.10
CA GLU A 237 -62.65 -5.33 9.29
C GLU A 237 -63.45 -6.54 8.76
N GLU A 238 -62.77 -7.64 8.39
CA GLU A 238 -63.43 -8.90 8.03
C GLU A 238 -64.14 -9.53 9.24
N ALA A 239 -63.54 -9.44 10.44
CA ALA A 239 -64.18 -9.88 11.69
C ALA A 239 -65.51 -9.14 11.96
N LYS A 240 -65.56 -7.81 11.77
CA LYS A 240 -66.80 -7.02 11.92
C LYS A 240 -67.88 -7.46 10.93
N ARG A 241 -67.53 -7.67 9.66
CA ARG A 241 -68.47 -8.15 8.63
C ARG A 241 -69.03 -9.53 8.96
N LEU A 242 -68.18 -10.45 9.39
CA LEU A 242 -68.59 -11.81 9.72
C LEU A 242 -69.43 -11.86 11.00
N LYS A 243 -69.08 -11.09 12.03
CA LYS A 243 -69.89 -10.96 13.24
C LYS A 243 -71.28 -10.38 12.93
N ALA A 244 -71.37 -9.36 12.08
CA ALA A 244 -72.65 -8.80 11.64
C ALA A 244 -73.50 -9.82 10.84
N ALA A 245 -72.86 -10.64 10.00
CA ALA A 245 -73.53 -11.70 9.23
C ALA A 245 -73.95 -12.91 10.06
N ALA A 246 -73.53 -13.01 11.33
CA ALA A 246 -73.94 -14.07 12.26
C ALA A 246 -75.06 -13.65 13.23
N GLY A 247 -75.34 -12.34 13.35
CA GLY A 247 -76.40 -11.78 14.20
C GLY A 247 -77.76 -11.62 13.51
N LYS A 248 -77.91 -12.21 12.32
CA LYS A 248 -79.19 -12.31 11.59
C LYS A 248 -79.70 -13.75 11.62
#